data_AF-D7DRP7-F1
#
_entry.id   AF-D7DRP7-F1
#
_cell.length_a   1.000
_cell.length_b   1.000
_cell.length_c   1.000
_cell.angle_alpha   90.00
_cell.angle_beta   90.00
_cell.angle_gamma   90.00
#
_symmetry.space_group_name_H-M   'P 1'
#
loop_
_entity.id
_entity.type
_entity.pdbx_description
1 polymer ?
#
loop_
_entity_poly.entity_id
_entity_poly.type
_entity_poly.pdbx_seq_one_letter_code
_entity_poly.pdbx_strand_id
1 'polypeptide(L)'
;MKNNEITRNVKDDLNKINKLWEVKKKDNKILLEQLTEVMSEIKINVMGNEFIGKLPDGKTELIMFEEIEKLSLDEWITKYFPIIFGFDSAIIENMNFKVKSTLFKAYIEEYKQLLSEKSFLD
;
A
#
# COMPACT_ATOMS: atom_id res chain seq x y z
N MET A 1 -9.55 -28.53 7.50
CA MET A 1 -10.65 -27.56 7.29
C MET A 1 -10.34 -26.13 7.77
N LYS A 2 -9.31 -25.85 8.59
CA LYS A 2 -9.01 -24.49 9.12
C LYS A 2 -8.44 -23.46 8.11
N ASN A 3 -7.74 -23.90 7.05
CA ASN A 3 -7.10 -22.96 6.11
C ASN A 3 -8.10 -22.21 5.21
N ASN A 4 -9.24 -22.82 4.87
CA ASN A 4 -10.22 -22.19 3.97
C ASN A 4 -11.00 -21.06 4.65
N GLU A 5 -11.28 -21.17 5.96
CA GLU A 5 -11.92 -20.10 6.73
C GLU A 5 -11.00 -18.88 6.93
N ILE A 6 -9.72 -19.13 7.20
CA ILE A 6 -8.72 -18.06 7.39
C ILE A 6 -8.55 -17.27 6.09
N THR A 7 -8.42 -17.93 4.95
CA THR A 7 -8.29 -17.27 3.63
C THR A 7 -9.56 -16.51 3.26
N ARG A 8 -10.74 -17.03 3.62
CA ARG A 8 -12.03 -16.36 3.36
C ARG A 8 -12.16 -15.06 4.16
N ASN A 9 -11.80 -15.07 5.44
CA ASN A 9 -11.84 -13.86 6.28
C ASN A 9 -10.89 -12.77 5.79
N VAL A 10 -9.67 -13.13 5.35
CA VAL A 10 -8.72 -12.16 4.79
C VAL A 10 -9.26 -11.52 3.50
N LYS A 11 -9.90 -12.31 2.62
CA LYS A 11 -10.52 -11.80 1.40
C LYS A 11 -11.69 -10.87 1.69
N ASP A 12 -12.54 -11.23 2.65
CA ASP A 12 -13.71 -10.42 3.02
C ASP A 12 -13.30 -9.08 3.66
N ASP A 13 -12.24 -9.08 4.48
CA ASP A 13 -11.68 -7.86 5.06
C ASP A 13 -11.01 -6.96 4.01
N LEU A 14 -10.25 -7.55 3.07
CA LEU A 14 -9.69 -6.83 1.92
C LEU A 14 -10.79 -6.15 1.07
N ASN A 15 -11.87 -6.86 0.81
CA ASN A 15 -13.01 -6.31 0.05
C ASN A 15 -13.69 -5.14 0.79
N LYS A 16 -13.78 -5.20 2.12
CA LYS A 16 -14.33 -4.08 2.92
C LYS A 16 -13.42 -2.86 2.87
N ILE A 17 -12.11 -3.06 3.02
CA ILE A 17 -11.10 -1.98 2.94
C ILE A 17 -11.14 -1.34 1.55
N ASN A 18 -11.19 -2.14 0.48
CA ASN A 18 -11.26 -1.64 -0.89
C ASN A 18 -12.51 -0.76 -1.11
N LYS A 19 -13.69 -1.20 -0.63
CA LYS A 19 -14.92 -0.39 -0.72
C LYS A 19 -14.82 0.93 0.04
N LEU A 20 -14.25 0.92 1.26
CA LEU A 20 -14.04 2.14 2.05
C LEU A 20 -13.02 3.07 1.37
N TRP A 21 -11.98 2.49 0.77
CA TRP A 21 -10.98 3.23 0.03
C TRP A 21 -11.57 3.86 -1.23
N GLU A 22 -12.30 3.14 -2.07
CA GLU A 22 -12.94 3.70 -3.28
C GLU A 22 -13.92 4.84 -2.94
N VAL A 23 -14.63 4.74 -1.81
CA VAL A 23 -15.46 5.86 -1.29
C VAL A 23 -14.60 7.05 -0.89
N LYS A 24 -13.55 6.84 -0.08
CA LYS A 24 -12.65 7.91 0.37
C LYS A 24 -11.78 8.47 -0.76
N LYS A 25 -11.49 7.70 -1.80
CA LYS A 25 -10.70 8.09 -2.97
C LYS A 25 -11.42 9.16 -3.76
N LYS A 26 -12.76 9.15 -3.79
CA LYS A 26 -13.55 10.22 -4.41
C LYS A 26 -13.43 11.55 -3.66
N ASP A 27 -13.41 11.51 -2.33
CA ASP A 27 -13.26 12.69 -1.48
C ASP A 27 -11.80 13.19 -1.44
N ASN A 28 -10.85 12.26 -1.40
CA ASN A 28 -9.41 12.52 -1.50
C ASN A 28 -8.95 12.87 -2.92
N LYS A 29 -9.76 12.62 -3.96
CA LYS A 29 -9.39 12.90 -5.36
C LYS A 29 -9.04 14.36 -5.57
N ILE A 30 -9.81 15.27 -4.96
CA ILE A 30 -9.59 16.72 -5.08
C ILE A 30 -8.30 17.14 -4.35
N LEU A 31 -7.99 16.52 -3.20
CA LEU A 31 -6.78 16.78 -2.44
C LEU A 31 -5.54 16.15 -3.11
N LEU A 32 -5.70 14.96 -3.69
CA LEU A 32 -4.68 14.25 -4.46
C LEU A 32 -4.39 14.98 -5.76
N GLU A 33 -5.39 15.42 -6.53
CA GLU A 33 -5.20 16.18 -7.78
C GLU A 33 -4.41 17.49 -7.55
N GLN A 34 -4.51 18.10 -6.37
CA GLN A 34 -3.69 19.26 -5.98
C GLN A 34 -2.25 18.90 -5.55
N LEU A 35 -1.98 17.62 -5.25
CA LEU A 35 -0.66 17.10 -4.85
C LEU A 35 0.04 16.28 -5.97
N THR A 36 -0.69 15.82 -7.01
CA THR A 36 -0.26 14.74 -7.91
C THR A 36 0.08 15.15 -9.35
N GLU A 37 0.67 16.32 -9.61
CA GLU A 37 1.19 16.58 -10.97
C GLU A 37 2.54 15.89 -11.25
N VAL A 38 3.21 15.22 -10.29
CA VAL A 38 4.60 14.73 -10.50
C VAL A 38 4.90 13.32 -9.94
N MET A 39 3.98 12.64 -9.24
CA MET A 39 4.30 11.36 -8.58
C MET A 39 3.90 10.15 -9.42
N SER A 40 4.89 9.33 -9.78
CA SER A 40 4.68 8.03 -10.44
C SER A 40 3.79 7.12 -9.57
N GLU A 41 2.91 6.36 -10.21
CA GLU A 41 2.02 5.42 -9.52
C GLU A 41 2.62 4.01 -9.47
N ILE A 42 2.27 3.27 -8.42
CA ILE A 42 2.54 1.84 -8.30
C ILE A 42 1.20 1.11 -8.13
N LYS A 43 0.93 0.14 -8.99
CA LYS A 43 -0.33 -0.62 -8.96
C LYS A 43 -0.05 -2.00 -8.41
N ILE A 44 -0.74 -2.37 -7.33
CA ILE A 44 -0.61 -3.71 -6.75
C ILE A 44 -1.93 -4.45 -6.81
N ASN A 45 -1.87 -5.73 -7.13
CA ASN A 45 -3.03 -6.62 -7.16
C ASN A 45 -2.96 -7.63 -6.02
N VAL A 46 -3.88 -7.52 -5.06
CA VAL A 46 -3.93 -8.39 -3.87
C VAL A 46 -5.26 -9.12 -3.81
N MET A 47 -5.23 -10.43 -4.01
CA MET A 47 -6.42 -11.31 -3.96
C MET A 47 -7.59 -10.84 -4.86
N GLY A 48 -7.28 -10.26 -6.03
CA GLY A 48 -8.25 -9.73 -6.97
C GLY A 48 -8.74 -8.31 -6.68
N ASN A 49 -8.14 -7.62 -5.70
CA ASN A 49 -8.34 -6.20 -5.46
C ASN A 49 -7.13 -5.41 -5.94
N GLU A 50 -7.35 -4.41 -6.79
CA GLU A 50 -6.33 -3.47 -7.24
C GLU A 50 -6.22 -2.31 -6.24
N PHE A 51 -5.01 -2.00 -5.81
CA PHE A 51 -4.69 -0.81 -5.02
C PHE A 51 -3.69 0.03 -5.79
N ILE A 52 -3.95 1.34 -5.84
CA ILE A 52 -3.05 2.30 -6.49
C ILE A 52 -2.33 3.07 -5.39
N GLY A 53 -1.03 2.82 -5.28
CA GLY A 53 -0.13 3.60 -4.46
C GLY A 53 0.58 4.69 -5.25
N LYS A 54 1.16 5.64 -4.55
CA LYS A 54 2.10 6.63 -5.09
C LYS A 54 3.52 6.24 -4.73
N LEU A 55 4.42 6.35 -5.70
CA LEU A 55 5.85 6.29 -5.43
C LEU A 55 6.26 7.62 -4.78
N PRO A 56 6.85 7.58 -3.57
CA PRO A 56 7.36 8.77 -2.92
C PRO A 56 8.46 9.43 -3.76
N ASP A 57 8.75 10.72 -3.48
CA ASP A 57 9.92 11.37 -4.09
C ASP A 57 11.23 10.70 -3.64
N GLY A 58 12.33 10.89 -4.38
CA GLY A 58 13.58 10.15 -4.13
C GLY A 58 14.15 10.33 -2.72
N LYS A 59 13.88 11.45 -2.04
CA LYS A 59 14.30 11.66 -0.64
C LYS A 59 13.45 10.86 0.33
N THR A 60 12.13 10.90 0.16
CA THR A 60 11.17 10.16 0.98
C THR A 60 11.31 8.66 0.77
N GLU A 61 11.55 8.24 -0.48
CA GLU A 61 11.85 6.87 -0.88
C GLU A 61 13.07 6.33 -0.13
N LEU A 62 14.20 7.05 -0.16
CA LEU A 62 15.41 6.66 0.57
C LEU A 62 15.15 6.46 2.07
N ILE A 63 14.49 7.43 2.71
CA ILE A 63 14.16 7.36 4.16
C ILE A 63 13.27 6.15 4.45
N MET A 64 12.26 5.91 3.61
CA MET A 64 11.34 4.78 3.76
C MET A 64 12.07 3.43 3.75
N PHE A 65 13.01 3.25 2.83
CA PHE A 65 13.76 2.00 2.74
C PHE A 65 14.82 1.86 3.83
N GLU A 66 15.46 2.94 4.27
CA GLU A 66 16.35 2.88 5.44
C GLU A 66 15.60 2.52 6.74
N GLU A 67 14.35 2.97 6.87
CA GLU A 67 13.54 2.69 8.06
C GLU A 67 12.94 1.27 8.05
N ILE A 68 12.93 0.57 6.91
CA ILE A 68 12.42 -0.81 6.82
C ILE A 68 13.21 -1.78 7.71
N GLU A 69 14.49 -1.50 7.95
CA GLU A 69 15.37 -2.29 8.83
C GLU A 69 15.31 -1.84 10.29
N LYS A 70 14.77 -0.65 10.56
CA LYS A 70 14.77 0.01 11.89
C LYS A 70 13.42 -0.12 12.60
N LEU A 71 12.33 -0.19 11.84
CA LEU A 71 10.97 -0.28 12.34
C LEU A 71 10.44 -1.71 12.26
N SER A 72 9.52 -2.05 13.17
CA SER A 72 8.69 -3.23 12.96
C SER A 72 7.79 -3.04 11.75
N LEU A 73 7.32 -4.16 11.18
CA LEU A 73 6.41 -4.13 10.03
C LEU A 73 5.16 -3.28 10.29
N ASP A 74 4.59 -3.38 11.49
CA ASP A 74 3.36 -2.65 11.84
C ASP A 74 3.60 -1.15 11.98
N GLU A 75 4.73 -0.76 12.58
CA GLU A 75 5.15 0.64 12.68
C GLU A 75 5.42 1.24 11.30
N TRP A 76 6.15 0.53 10.44
CA TRP A 76 6.44 0.97 9.08
C TRP A 76 5.14 1.17 8.27
N ILE A 77 4.24 0.19 8.32
CA ILE A 77 2.95 0.26 7.63
C ILE A 77 2.11 1.43 8.14
N THR A 78 2.01 1.60 9.45
CA THR A 78 1.21 2.69 10.05
C THR A 78 1.77 4.06 9.67
N LYS A 79 3.10 4.18 9.54
CA LYS A 79 3.75 5.42 9.12
C LYS A 79 3.57 5.71 7.62
N TYR A 80 3.71 4.70 6.76
CA TYR A 80 3.91 4.93 5.33
C TYR A 80 2.71 4.58 4.44
N PHE A 81 1.82 3.67 4.83
CA PHE A 81 0.62 3.39 4.04
C PHE A 81 -0.33 4.59 3.88
N PRO A 82 -0.45 5.54 4.83
CA PRO A 82 -1.21 6.76 4.57
C PRO A 82 -0.62 7.58 3.42
N ILE A 83 0.70 7.60 3.31
CA ILE A 83 1.43 8.36 2.29
C ILE A 83 1.36 7.65 0.94
N ILE A 84 1.60 6.32 0.93
CA ILE A 84 1.63 5.52 -0.29
C ILE A 84 0.21 5.37 -0.86
N PHE A 85 -0.75 4.93 -0.05
CA PHE A 85 -2.07 4.52 -0.53
C PHE A 85 -3.20 5.51 -0.20
N GLY A 86 -2.90 6.58 0.53
CA GLY A 86 -3.94 7.51 1.00
C GLY A 86 -4.87 6.88 2.04
N PHE A 87 -4.44 5.81 2.72
CA PHE A 87 -5.23 5.20 3.78
C PHE A 87 -5.28 6.11 5.01
N ASP A 88 -6.46 6.20 5.61
CA ASP A 88 -6.61 6.86 6.90
C ASP A 88 -5.91 6.04 8.00
N SER A 89 -5.17 6.71 8.89
CA SER A 89 -4.47 6.04 10.01
C SER A 89 -5.41 5.18 10.86
N ALA A 90 -6.66 5.62 11.07
CA ALA A 90 -7.65 4.84 11.81
C ALA A 90 -8.05 3.54 11.07
N ILE A 91 -8.02 3.54 9.73
CA ILE A 91 -8.27 2.32 8.93
C ILE A 91 -7.09 1.37 9.09
N ILE A 92 -5.87 1.88 9.09
CA ILE A 92 -4.66 1.05 9.24
C ILE A 92 -4.59 0.45 10.63
N GLU A 93 -4.81 1.22 11.69
CA GLU A 93 -4.77 0.73 13.08
C GLU A 93 -5.74 -0.44 13.30
N ASN A 94 -6.93 -0.39 12.68
CA ASN A 94 -7.94 -1.44 12.77
C ASN A 94 -7.76 -2.57 11.74
N MET A 95 -6.77 -2.46 10.84
CA MET A 95 -6.53 -3.46 9.80
C MET A 95 -5.91 -4.72 10.40
N ASN A 96 -6.44 -5.88 10.03
CA ASN A 96 -5.85 -7.16 10.41
C ASN A 96 -4.38 -7.23 9.98
N PHE A 97 -3.48 -7.64 10.88
CA PHE A 97 -2.05 -7.73 10.61
C PHE A 97 -1.72 -8.59 9.36
N LYS A 98 -2.50 -9.64 9.08
CA LYS A 98 -2.32 -10.42 7.84
C LYS A 98 -2.57 -9.59 6.61
N VAL A 99 -3.62 -8.76 6.61
CA VAL A 99 -3.95 -7.84 5.52
C VAL A 99 -2.84 -6.81 5.34
N LYS A 100 -2.39 -6.18 6.44
CA LYS A 100 -1.22 -5.29 6.46
C LYS A 100 0.00 -5.94 5.80
N SER A 101 0.38 -7.14 6.25
CA SER A 101 1.55 -7.84 5.71
C SER A 101 1.39 -8.24 4.24
N THR A 102 0.17 -8.54 3.79
CA THR A 102 -0.09 -8.95 2.41
C THR A 102 0.05 -7.75 1.47
N LEU A 103 -0.54 -6.61 1.84
CA LEU A 103 -0.37 -5.35 1.11
C LEU A 103 1.08 -4.93 1.05
N PHE A 104 1.81 -5.05 2.17
CA PHE A 104 3.23 -4.69 2.22
C PHE A 104 4.08 -5.55 1.29
N LYS A 105 3.88 -6.87 1.31
CA LYS A 105 4.61 -7.78 0.42
C LYS A 105 4.36 -7.45 -1.05
N ALA A 106 3.10 -7.26 -1.43
CA ALA A 106 2.75 -6.91 -2.80
C ALA A 106 3.36 -5.55 -3.22
N TYR A 107 3.35 -4.56 -2.33
CA TYR A 107 4.03 -3.28 -2.56
C TYR A 107 5.53 -3.43 -2.80
N ILE A 108 6.23 -4.17 -1.94
CA ILE A 108 7.68 -4.36 -2.06
C ILE A 108 8.04 -5.18 -3.29
N GLU A 109 7.24 -6.19 -3.65
CA GLU A 109 7.44 -7.00 -4.86
C GLU A 109 7.32 -6.16 -6.13
N GLU A 110 6.23 -5.40 -6.26
CA GLU A 110 6.00 -4.51 -7.40
C GLU A 110 7.09 -3.41 -7.47
N TYR A 111 7.50 -2.87 -6.33
CA TYR A 111 8.55 -1.87 -6.27
C TYR A 111 9.90 -2.41 -6.75
N LYS A 112 10.27 -3.64 -6.33
CA LYS A 112 11.48 -4.32 -6.79
C LYS A 112 11.46 -4.55 -8.30
N GLN A 113 10.29 -4.93 -8.84
CA GLN A 113 10.13 -5.12 -10.28
C GLN A 113 10.39 -3.80 -11.03
N LEU A 114 9.78 -2.69 -10.58
CA LEU A 114 10.01 -1.37 -11.16
C LEU A 114 11.49 -0.95 -11.13
N LEU A 115 12.20 -1.23 -10.03
CA LEU A 115 13.65 -0.95 -9.96
C LEU A 115 14.45 -1.81 -10.96
N SER A 116 14.10 -3.08 -11.10
CA SER A 116 14.78 -3.98 -12.05
C SER A 116 14.57 -3.56 -13.51
N GLU A 117 13.38 -3.03 -13.82
CA GLU A 117 13.05 -2.50 -15.15
C GLU A 117 13.82 -1.21 -15.44
N LYS A 118 13.96 -0.32 -14.44
CA LYS A 118 14.80 0.88 -14.55
C LYS A 118 16.27 0.53 -14.77
N SER A 119 16.83 -0.38 -13.96
CA SER A 119 18.25 -0.76 -14.08
C SER A 119 18.59 -1.52 -15.36
N PHE A 120 17.59 -2.04 -16.08
CA PHE A 120 17.78 -2.70 -17.38
C PHE A 120 17.78 -1.69 -18.55
N LEU A 121 17.22 -0.50 -18.34
CA LEU A 121 17.11 0.57 -19.33
C LEU A 121 18.25 1.59 -19.24
N ASP A 122 19.03 1.57 -18.16
CA ASP A 122 20.28 2.31 -17.94
C ASP A 122 21.51 1.52 -18.41
#